data_AF-A0A7S1EV63-F1
#
_entry.id   AF-A0A7S1EV63-F1
#
_cell.length_a   1.000
_cell.length_b   1.000
_cell.length_c   1.000
_cell.angle_alpha   90.00
_cell.angle_beta   90.00
_cell.angle_gamma   90.00
#
_symmetry.space_group_name_H-M   'P 1'
#
loop_
_entity.id
_entity.type
_entity.pdbx_description
1 polymer ?
#
loop_
_entity_poly.entity_id
_entity_poly.type
_entity_poly.pdbx_seq_one_letter_code
_entity_poly.pdbx_strand_id
1 'polypeptide(L)'
;MVLERNSWMNRIWKGYLKHFRHNPVRDGALYLVLIIVLILYSTVVVLQPILVSSCEYPTPSESPFSNPFYNTSPCQRLRYVELLGLTPLESMIGRRTLFAVVMAALIGYERRSPDRPAGIRTMAVTALGACCFTICSIFGFESSAMEWDASRVTAAIPSGVGFLCAGLIWKGFVGQGSDRSHQVTGLTTSASVWLSAAVGASSGGGLYWISFFSTLAIILILRFGPRSSGMDEDGPGHTIKHPYDENRSISATDSDRNALQEITPLLRPEVIQSLDQEQKEKEKRRSHRSVLRTDT
;
A
#
# COMPACT_ATOMS: atom_id res chain seq x y z
N MET A 1 5.25 38.26 4.06
CA MET A 1 3.99 38.04 3.32
C MET A 1 3.73 36.56 2.95
N VAL A 2 4.34 35.57 3.61
CA VAL A 2 4.13 34.12 3.33
C VAL A 2 3.34 33.40 4.44
N LEU A 3 3.16 34.03 5.61
CA LEU A 3 2.53 33.40 6.77
C LEU A 3 0.98 33.44 6.76
N GLU A 4 0.33 34.33 6.01
CA GLU A 4 -1.15 34.40 5.98
C GLU A 4 -1.81 33.36 5.06
N ARG A 5 -1.08 32.84 4.06
CA ARG A 5 -1.63 31.91 3.06
C ARG A 5 -2.01 30.54 3.65
N ASN A 6 -1.53 30.21 4.84
CA ASN A 6 -1.77 28.93 5.50
C ASN A 6 -3.08 28.88 6.31
N SER A 7 -3.65 30.03 6.73
CA SER A 7 -4.83 30.02 7.63
C SER A 7 -6.12 29.63 6.92
N TRP A 8 -6.26 30.02 5.64
CA TRP A 8 -7.41 29.70 4.80
C TRP A 8 -7.35 28.23 4.35
N MET A 9 -6.17 27.77 3.91
CA MET A 9 -5.96 26.39 3.50
C MET A 9 -6.12 25.41 4.68
N ASN A 10 -5.64 25.75 5.87
CA ASN A 10 -5.89 24.95 7.08
C ASN A 10 -7.37 24.90 7.48
N ARG A 11 -8.14 25.97 7.25
CA ARG A 11 -9.59 25.97 7.51
C ARG A 11 -10.34 25.05 6.54
N ILE A 12 -9.99 25.11 5.25
CA ILE A 12 -10.53 24.20 4.24
C ILE A 12 -10.14 22.75 4.55
N TRP A 13 -8.88 22.52 4.88
CA TRP A 13 -8.34 21.18 5.14
C TRP A 13 -8.94 20.55 6.40
N LYS A 14 -9.12 21.33 7.48
CA LYS A 14 -9.85 20.88 8.68
C LYS A 14 -11.32 20.62 8.41
N GLY A 15 -11.97 21.41 7.55
CA GLY A 15 -13.33 21.17 7.08
C GLY A 15 -13.45 19.84 6.32
N TYR A 16 -12.52 19.59 5.40
CA TYR A 16 -12.40 18.35 4.64
C TYR A 16 -12.20 17.13 5.56
N LEU A 17 -11.25 17.20 6.49
CA LEU A 17 -10.96 16.12 7.45
C LEU A 17 -12.14 15.76 8.33
N LYS A 18 -12.99 16.73 8.69
CA LYS A 18 -14.18 16.49 9.50
C LYS A 18 -15.25 15.68 8.76
N HIS A 19 -15.26 15.77 7.42
CA HIS A 19 -16.16 15.02 6.54
C HIS A 19 -15.71 13.57 6.34
N PHE A 20 -14.40 13.30 6.41
CA PHE A 20 -13.80 11.96 6.32
C PHE A 20 -13.54 11.29 7.68
N ARG A 21 -14.13 11.82 8.75
CA ARG A 21 -14.00 11.24 10.08
C ARG A 21 -14.80 9.94 10.15
N HIS A 22 -14.10 8.85 9.93
CA HIS A 22 -14.55 7.47 9.98
C HIS A 22 -15.40 7.22 11.23
N ASN A 23 -16.61 6.70 11.07
CA ASN A 23 -17.44 6.25 12.17
C ASN A 23 -17.12 4.78 12.43
N PRO A 24 -16.33 4.45 13.47
CA PRO A 24 -15.72 3.13 13.61
C PRO A 24 -16.74 2.00 13.72
N VAL A 25 -17.94 2.27 14.26
CA VAL A 25 -18.99 1.27 14.44
C VAL A 25 -19.71 0.98 13.12
N ARG A 26 -20.20 2.03 12.44
CA ARG A 26 -20.92 1.87 11.15
C ARG A 26 -20.01 1.30 10.08
N ASP A 27 -18.81 1.85 9.98
CA ASP A 27 -17.90 1.47 8.93
C ASP A 27 -17.30 0.08 9.22
N GLY A 28 -17.11 -0.28 10.50
CA GLY A 28 -16.75 -1.65 10.91
C GLY A 28 -17.81 -2.69 10.50
N ALA A 29 -19.10 -2.40 10.69
CA ALA A 29 -20.18 -3.28 10.26
C ALA A 29 -20.22 -3.44 8.72
N LEU A 30 -20.05 -2.35 7.98
CA LEU A 30 -19.97 -2.38 6.51
C LEU A 30 -18.79 -3.23 6.03
N TYR A 31 -17.60 -3.05 6.60
CA TYR A 31 -16.44 -3.88 6.24
C TYR A 31 -16.63 -5.35 6.59
N LEU A 32 -17.28 -5.66 7.72
CA LEU A 32 -17.59 -7.04 8.09
C LEU A 32 -18.54 -7.69 7.07
N VAL A 33 -19.59 -6.98 6.63
CA VAL A 33 -20.48 -7.47 5.56
C VAL A 33 -19.70 -7.70 4.26
N LEU A 34 -18.86 -6.75 3.85
CA LEU A 34 -18.04 -6.89 2.64
C LEU A 34 -17.08 -8.09 2.72
N ILE A 35 -16.48 -8.33 3.88
CA ILE A 35 -15.59 -9.49 4.11
C ILE A 35 -16.39 -10.80 4.02
N ILE A 36 -17.57 -10.88 4.64
CA ILE A 36 -18.42 -12.08 4.57
C ILE A 36 -18.81 -12.38 3.12
N VAL A 37 -19.27 -11.36 2.39
CA VAL A 37 -19.64 -11.48 0.97
C VAL A 37 -18.43 -11.93 0.15
N LEU A 38 -17.26 -11.32 0.36
CA LEU A 38 -16.04 -11.68 -0.35
C LEU A 38 -15.62 -13.13 -0.06
N ILE A 39 -15.66 -13.58 1.19
CA ILE A 39 -15.33 -14.96 1.58
C ILE A 39 -16.33 -15.92 0.93
N LEU A 40 -17.63 -15.65 1.02
CA LEU A 40 -18.68 -16.46 0.43
C LEU A 40 -18.42 -16.67 -1.07
N TYR A 41 -18.29 -15.58 -1.85
CA TYR A 41 -18.03 -15.70 -3.29
C TYR A 41 -16.67 -16.32 -3.60
N SER A 42 -15.64 -16.07 -2.79
CA SER A 42 -14.32 -16.72 -2.98
C SER A 42 -14.42 -18.23 -2.79
N THR A 43 -15.18 -18.71 -1.80
CA THR A 43 -15.39 -20.15 -1.59
C THR A 43 -16.15 -20.79 -2.75
N VAL A 44 -17.22 -20.16 -3.24
CA VAL A 44 -17.99 -20.63 -4.40
C VAL A 44 -17.09 -20.74 -5.64
N VAL A 45 -16.30 -19.70 -5.91
CA VAL A 45 -15.42 -19.62 -7.07
C VAL A 45 -14.32 -20.68 -7.05
N VAL A 46 -13.74 -20.97 -5.88
CA VAL A 46 -12.70 -22.01 -5.69
C VAL A 46 -13.31 -23.41 -5.76
N LEU A 47 -14.48 -23.62 -5.16
CA LEU A 47 -15.14 -24.92 -5.09
C LEU A 47 -15.99 -25.24 -6.33
N GLN A 48 -16.19 -24.28 -7.24
CA GLN A 48 -16.91 -24.45 -8.50
C GLN A 48 -16.61 -25.77 -9.26
N PRO A 49 -15.35 -26.22 -9.46
CA PRO A 49 -15.09 -27.49 -10.15
C PRO A 49 -15.61 -28.73 -9.41
N ILE A 50 -15.87 -28.62 -8.10
CA ILE A 50 -16.38 -29.70 -7.25
C ILE A 50 -17.89 -29.56 -7.04
N LEU A 51 -18.39 -28.33 -6.89
CA LEU A 51 -19.79 -28.01 -6.64
C LEU A 51 -20.69 -28.28 -7.84
N VAL A 52 -20.17 -28.11 -9.06
CA VAL A 52 -20.98 -28.24 -10.26
C VAL A 52 -21.24 -29.71 -10.56
N SER A 53 -22.51 -30.08 -10.48
CA SER A 53 -22.99 -31.39 -10.92
C SER A 53 -22.72 -31.61 -12.42
N SER A 54 -22.31 -32.84 -12.78
CA SER A 54 -22.23 -33.30 -14.17
C SER A 54 -23.64 -33.43 -14.73
N CYS A 55 -24.27 -32.30 -15.03
CA CYS A 55 -25.47 -32.23 -15.84
C CYS A 55 -25.06 -32.59 -17.27
N GLU A 56 -24.96 -33.88 -17.54
CA GLU A 56 -24.79 -34.47 -18.86
C GLU A 56 -26.16 -34.44 -19.53
N TYR A 57 -26.39 -33.49 -20.44
CA TYR A 57 -27.59 -33.51 -21.28
C TYR A 57 -27.24 -34.23 -22.59
N PRO A 58 -28.08 -35.16 -23.10
CA PRO A 58 -27.85 -35.72 -24.42
C PRO A 58 -27.78 -34.57 -25.42
N THR A 59 -26.68 -34.48 -26.17
CA THR A 59 -26.50 -33.44 -27.18
C THR A 59 -27.77 -33.40 -28.04
N PRO A 60 -28.47 -32.24 -28.13
CA PRO A 60 -29.61 -32.15 -29.03
C PRO A 60 -29.12 -32.59 -30.41
N SER A 61 -29.86 -33.48 -31.08
CA SER A 61 -29.59 -33.86 -32.47
C SER A 61 -29.24 -32.59 -33.23
N GLU A 62 -28.09 -32.56 -33.91
CA GLU A 62 -27.62 -31.41 -34.71
C GLU A 62 -28.77 -30.95 -35.62
N SER A 63 -29.54 -29.97 -35.17
CA SER A 63 -30.49 -29.31 -36.04
C SER A 63 -29.65 -28.53 -37.03
N PRO A 64 -29.90 -28.64 -38.35
CA PRO A 64 -29.07 -28.01 -39.39
C PRO A 64 -28.95 -26.49 -39.24
N PHE A 65 -29.77 -25.88 -38.39
CA PHE A 65 -29.69 -24.49 -37.97
C PHE A 65 -29.59 -24.41 -36.44
N SER A 66 -28.41 -24.10 -35.92
CA SER A 66 -28.22 -23.75 -34.51
C SER A 66 -28.69 -22.31 -34.31
N ASN A 67 -29.65 -22.09 -33.41
CA ASN A 67 -30.10 -20.74 -33.07
C ASN A 67 -29.42 -20.28 -31.76
N PRO A 68 -28.47 -19.32 -31.82
CA PRO A 68 -27.75 -18.85 -30.63
C PRO A 68 -28.66 -18.24 -29.56
N PHE A 69 -29.81 -17.69 -29.96
CA PHE A 69 -30.77 -17.06 -29.05
C PHE A 69 -31.61 -18.08 -28.25
N TYR A 70 -31.68 -19.33 -28.70
CA TYR A 70 -32.45 -20.40 -28.05
C TYR A 70 -31.57 -21.56 -27.56
N ASN A 71 -30.25 -21.47 -27.72
CA ASN A 71 -29.29 -22.45 -27.20
C ASN A 71 -29.06 -22.26 -25.69
N THR A 72 -30.14 -22.34 -24.90
CA THR A 72 -30.03 -22.37 -23.45
C THR A 72 -29.96 -23.82 -23.01
N SER A 73 -28.76 -24.28 -22.66
CA SER A 73 -28.63 -25.59 -22.01
C SER A 73 -29.51 -25.57 -20.75
N PRO A 74 -30.38 -26.57 -20.52
CA PRO A 74 -31.23 -26.61 -19.31
C PRO A 74 -30.39 -26.60 -18.03
N CYS A 75 -29.16 -27.10 -18.13
CA CYS A 75 -28.14 -27.07 -17.08
C CYS A 75 -27.69 -25.66 -16.67
N GLN A 76 -27.89 -24.63 -17.51
CA GLN A 76 -27.48 -23.26 -17.20
C GLN A 76 -28.24 -22.68 -16.00
N ARG A 77 -29.55 -22.94 -15.88
CA ARG A 77 -30.34 -22.47 -14.72
C ARG A 77 -29.98 -23.19 -13.42
N LEU A 78 -29.75 -24.50 -13.48
CA LEU A 78 -29.32 -25.31 -12.33
C LEU A 78 -27.97 -24.81 -11.80
N ARG A 79 -26.98 -24.68 -12.69
CA ARG A 79 -25.65 -24.16 -12.34
C ARG A 79 -25.71 -22.74 -11.80
N TYR A 80 -26.51 -21.86 -12.39
CA TYR A 80 -26.64 -20.47 -11.91
C TYR A 80 -27.09 -20.39 -10.44
N VAL A 81 -28.00 -21.26 -10.02
CA VAL A 81 -28.45 -21.34 -8.62
C VAL A 81 -27.37 -21.96 -7.72
N GLU A 82 -26.73 -23.05 -8.16
CA GLU A 82 -25.62 -23.69 -7.43
C GLU A 82 -24.43 -22.73 -7.19
N LEU A 83 -24.14 -21.85 -8.16
CA LEU A 83 -23.07 -20.86 -8.09
C LEU A 83 -23.52 -19.49 -7.51
N LEU A 84 -24.65 -19.43 -6.82
CA LEU A 84 -25.16 -18.20 -6.20
C LEU A 84 -25.24 -16.99 -7.17
N GLY A 85 -25.65 -17.26 -8.40
CA GLY A 85 -25.82 -16.26 -9.44
C GLY A 85 -24.59 -15.96 -10.29
N LEU A 86 -23.51 -16.75 -10.19
CA LEU A 86 -22.39 -16.68 -11.13
C LEU A 86 -22.54 -17.69 -12.27
N THR A 87 -22.05 -17.29 -13.44
CA THR A 87 -21.77 -18.19 -14.55
C THR A 87 -20.45 -18.95 -14.32
N PRO A 88 -20.26 -20.10 -15.00
CA PRO A 88 -18.98 -20.82 -14.96
C PRO A 88 -17.80 -19.96 -15.44
N LEU A 89 -18.04 -19.07 -16.41
CA LEU A 89 -17.04 -18.13 -16.94
C LEU A 89 -16.62 -17.13 -15.86
N GLU A 90 -17.57 -16.45 -15.23
CA GLU A 90 -17.31 -15.49 -14.15
C GLU A 90 -16.58 -16.15 -12.98
N SER A 91 -16.91 -17.40 -12.68
CA SER A 91 -16.23 -18.17 -11.65
C SER A 91 -14.78 -18.51 -12.02
N MET A 92 -14.52 -18.87 -13.28
CA MET A 92 -13.15 -19.06 -13.76
C MET A 92 -12.35 -17.75 -13.65
N ILE A 93 -12.94 -16.62 -14.05
CA ILE A 93 -12.31 -15.30 -13.96
C ILE A 93 -12.05 -14.92 -12.50
N GLY A 94 -13.00 -15.17 -11.60
CA GLY A 94 -12.85 -14.97 -10.17
C GLY A 94 -11.66 -15.74 -9.57
N ARG A 95 -11.42 -16.99 -10.01
CA ARG A 95 -10.26 -17.78 -9.57
C ARG A 95 -8.94 -17.15 -10.00
N ARG A 96 -8.86 -16.61 -11.22
CA ARG A 96 -7.67 -15.90 -11.72
C ARG A 96 -7.33 -14.71 -10.84
N THR A 97 -8.35 -13.93 -10.48
CA THR A 97 -8.21 -12.75 -9.61
C THR A 97 -7.78 -13.14 -8.19
N LEU A 98 -8.41 -14.15 -7.59
CA LEU A 98 -8.05 -14.63 -6.26
C LEU A 98 -6.59 -15.13 -6.23
N PHE A 99 -6.20 -15.91 -7.24
CA PHE A 99 -4.86 -16.45 -7.36
C PHE A 99 -3.81 -15.32 -7.49
N ALA A 100 -4.08 -14.31 -8.32
CA ALA A 100 -3.22 -13.14 -8.49
C ALA A 100 -2.97 -12.41 -7.15
N VAL A 101 -4.04 -12.16 -6.40
CA VAL A 101 -3.99 -11.45 -5.11
C VAL A 101 -3.21 -12.26 -4.08
N VAL A 102 -3.46 -13.57 -3.98
CA VAL A 102 -2.75 -14.45 -3.02
C VAL A 102 -1.26 -14.49 -3.34
N MET A 103 -0.88 -14.73 -4.59
CA MET A 103 0.52 -14.81 -5.00
C MET A 103 1.26 -13.49 -4.72
N ALA A 104 0.68 -12.35 -5.08
CA ALA A 104 1.29 -11.05 -4.82
C ALA A 104 1.31 -10.67 -3.34
N ALA A 105 0.31 -11.10 -2.56
CA ALA A 105 0.32 -10.94 -1.10
C ALA A 105 1.46 -11.72 -0.45
N LEU A 106 1.81 -12.91 -0.95
CA LEU A 106 2.98 -13.68 -0.48
C LEU A 106 4.29 -12.92 -0.74
N ILE A 107 4.45 -12.31 -1.92
CA ILE A 107 5.61 -11.45 -2.23
C ILE A 107 5.68 -10.28 -1.23
N GLY A 108 4.54 -9.63 -0.98
CA GLY A 108 4.47 -8.52 -0.05
C GLY A 108 4.66 -8.92 1.41
N TYR A 109 4.35 -10.17 1.77
CA TYR A 109 4.54 -10.70 3.11
C TYR A 109 6.02 -10.89 3.44
N GLU A 110 6.81 -11.45 2.52
CA GLU A 110 8.27 -11.56 2.70
C GLU A 110 8.92 -10.19 2.91
N ARG A 111 8.33 -9.14 2.34
CA ARG A 111 8.83 -7.77 2.43
C ARG A 111 8.32 -6.96 3.62
N ARG A 112 7.65 -7.57 4.61
CA ARG A 112 6.98 -6.87 5.75
C ARG A 112 7.96 -6.23 6.76
N SER A 113 9.11 -5.74 6.31
CA SER A 113 10.00 -4.89 7.11
C SER A 113 9.43 -3.45 7.20
N PRO A 114 9.54 -2.79 8.37
CA PRO A 114 9.08 -1.41 8.56
C PRO A 114 9.71 -0.41 7.58
N ASP A 115 10.89 -0.73 7.06
CA ASP A 115 11.75 0.21 6.32
C ASP A 115 11.50 0.19 4.79
N ARG A 116 10.46 -0.53 4.33
CA ARG A 116 10.17 -0.67 2.90
C ARG A 116 8.85 0.03 2.52
N PRO A 117 8.84 0.90 1.50
CA PRO A 117 7.67 1.72 1.16
C PRO A 117 6.51 0.94 0.51
N ALA A 118 6.74 -0.29 0.03
CA ALA A 118 5.70 -1.15 -0.51
C ALA A 118 5.65 -2.49 0.24
N GLY A 119 4.48 -2.78 0.80
CA GLY A 119 4.18 -4.05 1.50
C GLY A 119 3.03 -4.81 0.84
N ILE A 120 2.40 -5.71 1.61
CA ILE A 120 1.30 -6.60 1.16
C ILE A 120 0.20 -5.85 0.39
N ARG A 121 -0.25 -4.71 0.94
CA ARG A 121 -1.34 -3.93 0.32
C ARG A 121 -0.98 -3.43 -1.08
N THR A 122 0.21 -2.85 -1.24
CA THR A 122 0.66 -2.31 -2.52
C THR A 122 0.77 -3.40 -3.57
N MET A 123 1.44 -4.51 -3.23
CA MET A 123 1.67 -5.60 -4.19
C MET A 123 0.38 -6.31 -4.59
N ALA A 124 -0.51 -6.58 -3.62
CA ALA A 124 -1.81 -7.19 -3.89
C ALA A 124 -2.68 -6.31 -4.81
N VAL A 125 -2.74 -5.00 -4.56
CA VAL A 125 -3.53 -4.08 -5.38
C VAL A 125 -2.94 -3.89 -6.77
N THR A 126 -1.60 -3.80 -6.90
CA THR A 126 -0.94 -3.72 -8.20
C THR A 126 -1.18 -4.98 -9.04
N ALA A 127 -1.06 -6.17 -8.45
CA ALA A 127 -1.33 -7.43 -9.15
C ALA A 127 -2.81 -7.59 -9.51
N LEU A 128 -3.72 -7.18 -8.62
CA LEU A 128 -5.16 -7.15 -8.89
C LEU A 128 -5.48 -6.25 -10.09
N GLY A 129 -4.93 -5.04 -10.13
CA GLY A 129 -5.12 -4.12 -11.26
C GLY A 129 -4.62 -4.70 -12.58
N ALA A 130 -3.41 -5.28 -12.58
CA ALA A 130 -2.86 -5.95 -13.77
C ALA A 130 -3.72 -7.14 -14.23
N CYS A 131 -4.20 -7.96 -13.28
CA CYS A 131 -5.09 -9.09 -13.57
C CYS A 131 -6.40 -8.62 -14.22
N CYS A 132 -7.06 -7.60 -13.65
CA CYS A 132 -8.28 -7.02 -14.20
C CYS A 132 -8.07 -6.49 -15.62
N PHE A 133 -7.00 -5.73 -15.87
CA PHE A 133 -6.70 -5.22 -17.20
C PHE A 133 -6.44 -6.34 -18.20
N THR A 134 -5.75 -7.42 -17.82
CA THR A 134 -5.57 -8.58 -18.69
C THR A 134 -6.88 -9.31 -18.98
N ILE A 135 -7.75 -9.48 -17.99
CA ILE A 135 -9.08 -10.07 -18.18
C ILE A 135 -9.92 -9.22 -19.15
N CYS A 136 -9.96 -7.89 -18.95
CA CYS A 136 -10.64 -6.97 -19.86
C CYS A 136 -10.05 -7.02 -21.28
N SER A 137 -8.73 -7.17 -21.40
CA SER A 137 -8.03 -7.33 -22.68
C SER A 137 -8.50 -8.57 -23.45
N ILE A 138 -8.73 -9.68 -22.74
CA ILE A 138 -9.14 -10.97 -23.32
C ILE A 138 -10.64 -10.98 -23.67
N PHE A 139 -11.51 -10.63 -22.73
CA PHE A 139 -12.95 -10.81 -22.89
C PHE A 139 -13.69 -9.55 -23.37
N GLY A 140 -13.09 -8.36 -23.22
CA GLY A 140 -13.73 -7.09 -23.61
C GLY A 140 -13.82 -6.86 -25.12
N PHE A 141 -13.07 -7.62 -25.92
CA PHE A 141 -12.98 -7.46 -27.38
C PHE A 141 -13.31 -8.75 -28.15
N GLU A 142 -13.88 -9.75 -27.48
CA GLU A 142 -14.18 -11.07 -28.06
C GLU A 142 -15.19 -11.00 -29.23
N SER A 143 -16.07 -10.00 -29.26
CA SER A 143 -17.07 -9.82 -30.34
C SER A 143 -16.73 -8.67 -31.31
N SER A 144 -15.47 -8.19 -31.31
CA SER A 144 -15.03 -7.07 -32.15
C SER A 144 -14.55 -7.55 -33.51
N ALA A 145 -14.68 -6.72 -34.55
CA ALA A 145 -14.08 -6.99 -35.87
C ALA A 145 -12.54 -7.19 -35.81
N MET A 146 -11.93 -6.86 -34.68
CA MET A 146 -10.50 -6.95 -34.37
C MET A 146 -10.23 -7.97 -33.24
N GLU A 147 -10.91 -9.12 -33.25
CA GLU A 147 -10.74 -10.26 -32.33
C GLU A 147 -9.26 -10.60 -32.03
N TRP A 148 -8.36 -10.35 -32.98
CA TRP A 148 -6.93 -10.66 -32.91
C TRP A 148 -6.11 -9.75 -31.99
N ASP A 149 -6.67 -8.64 -31.50
CA ASP A 149 -5.90 -7.58 -30.84
C ASP A 149 -6.09 -7.49 -29.31
N ALA A 150 -6.45 -8.61 -28.70
CA ALA A 150 -6.59 -8.76 -27.25
C ALA A 150 -5.29 -8.52 -26.46
N SER A 151 -4.16 -8.15 -27.09
CA SER A 151 -2.87 -7.95 -26.44
C SER A 151 -2.60 -6.51 -25.98
N ARG A 152 -3.24 -5.49 -26.59
CA ARG A 152 -2.86 -4.07 -26.39
C ARG A 152 -3.03 -3.56 -24.97
N VAL A 153 -4.16 -3.87 -24.33
CA VAL A 153 -4.42 -3.39 -22.96
C VAL A 153 -3.41 -4.01 -22.00
N THR A 154 -3.13 -5.31 -22.16
CA THR A 154 -2.10 -6.00 -21.38
C THR A 154 -0.69 -5.46 -21.66
N ALA A 155 -0.37 -5.13 -22.91
CA ALA A 155 0.93 -4.59 -23.31
C ALA A 155 1.24 -3.21 -22.71
N ALA A 156 0.23 -2.44 -22.32
CA ALA A 156 0.40 -1.14 -21.67
C ALA A 156 0.78 -1.24 -20.17
N ILE A 157 0.52 -2.39 -19.52
CA ILE A 157 0.73 -2.59 -18.08
C ILE A 157 2.19 -2.34 -17.65
N PRO A 158 3.23 -2.90 -18.33
CA PRO A 158 4.62 -2.70 -17.91
C PRO A 158 5.05 -1.23 -17.89
N SER A 159 4.56 -0.42 -18.82
CA SER A 159 4.84 1.02 -18.89
C SER A 159 4.12 1.78 -17.77
N GLY A 160 2.83 1.52 -17.57
CA GLY A 160 2.05 2.15 -16.51
C GLY A 160 2.58 1.84 -15.11
N VAL A 161 2.93 0.59 -14.85
CA VAL A 161 3.53 0.17 -13.57
C VAL A 161 4.95 0.71 -13.43
N GLY A 162 5.71 0.82 -14.52
CA GLY A 162 7.03 1.46 -14.54
C GLY A 162 7.00 2.90 -14.03
N PHE A 163 5.97 3.68 -14.41
CA PHE A 163 5.76 5.02 -13.89
C PHE A 163 5.53 5.04 -12.37
N LEU A 164 4.70 4.14 -11.84
CA LEU A 164 4.51 4.00 -10.39
C LEU A 164 5.83 3.64 -9.69
N CYS A 165 6.62 2.75 -10.29
CA CYS A 165 7.90 2.29 -9.77
C CYS A 165 8.96 3.40 -9.69
N ALA A 166 8.93 4.38 -10.60
CA ALA A 166 9.80 5.55 -10.53
C ALA A 166 9.58 6.36 -9.25
N GLY A 167 8.33 6.46 -8.78
CA GLY A 167 7.99 7.13 -7.52
C GLY A 167 8.47 6.41 -6.25
N LEU A 168 8.87 5.14 -6.35
CA LEU A 168 9.45 4.37 -5.23
C LEU A 168 10.98 4.49 -5.14
N ILE A 169 11.65 5.02 -6.16
CA ILE A 169 13.11 5.19 -6.19
C ILE A 169 13.44 6.59 -5.67
N TRP A 170 14.25 6.66 -4.61
CA TRP A 170 14.68 7.94 -4.04
C TRP A 170 16.21 8.03 -3.98
N LYS A 171 16.74 9.23 -4.24
CA LYS A 171 18.17 9.54 -4.10
C LYS A 171 18.37 10.42 -2.86
N GLY A 172 19.07 9.89 -1.88
CA GLY A 172 19.50 10.61 -0.68
C GLY A 172 21.00 10.91 -0.70
N PHE A 173 21.42 11.78 0.21
CA PHE A 173 22.82 11.96 0.57
C PHE A 173 23.03 11.37 1.95
N VAL A 174 24.06 10.54 2.09
CA VAL A 174 24.45 9.97 3.39
C VAL A 174 25.91 10.32 3.64
N GLY A 175 26.16 10.86 4.84
CA GLY A 175 27.46 11.41 5.27
C GLY A 175 27.36 12.86 5.77
N GLN A 176 28.25 13.23 6.70
CA GLN A 176 28.37 14.59 7.23
C GLN A 176 29.70 15.19 6.74
N GLY A 177 29.69 16.43 6.23
CA GLY A 177 30.91 17.12 5.76
C GLY A 177 31.22 16.93 4.27
N SER A 178 32.51 16.83 3.93
CA SER A 178 33.02 16.71 2.55
C SER A 178 32.80 15.34 1.91
N ASP A 179 32.48 14.31 2.71
CA ASP A 179 32.35 12.92 2.28
C ASP A 179 30.87 12.52 2.08
N ARG A 180 30.13 13.34 1.31
CA ARG A 180 28.73 13.05 0.99
C ARG A 180 28.65 12.02 -0.13
N SER A 181 28.24 10.81 0.21
CA SER A 181 27.96 9.77 -0.78
C SER A 181 26.52 9.86 -1.28
N HIS A 182 26.32 9.58 -2.57
CA HIS A 182 24.99 9.44 -3.16
C HIS A 182 24.44 8.04 -2.82
N GLN A 183 23.35 7.97 -2.06
CA GLN A 183 22.68 6.70 -1.78
C GLN A 183 21.34 6.63 -2.52
N VAL A 184 21.17 5.62 -3.37
CA VAL A 184 19.90 5.33 -4.05
C VAL A 184 19.17 4.24 -3.28
N THR A 185 17.95 4.52 -2.84
CA THR A 185 17.10 3.57 -2.10
C THR A 185 15.86 3.24 -2.91
N GLY A 186 15.23 2.09 -2.60
CA GLY A 186 13.96 1.70 -3.20
C GLY A 186 14.04 0.88 -4.49
N LEU A 187 15.22 0.69 -5.09
CA LEU A 187 15.41 -0.09 -6.33
C LEU A 187 14.76 -1.48 -6.28
N THR A 188 15.03 -2.26 -5.24
CA THR A 188 14.48 -3.62 -5.10
C THR A 188 12.97 -3.59 -4.82
N THR A 189 12.47 -2.54 -4.16
CA THR A 189 11.04 -2.36 -3.92
C THR A 189 10.31 -2.10 -5.23
N SER A 190 10.82 -1.18 -6.05
CA SER A 190 10.31 -0.88 -7.39
C SER A 190 10.30 -2.13 -8.27
N ALA A 191 11.41 -2.87 -8.34
CA ALA A 191 11.48 -4.11 -9.11
C ALA A 191 10.47 -5.16 -8.64
N SER A 192 10.27 -5.29 -7.32
CA SER A 192 9.30 -6.24 -6.76
C SER A 192 7.85 -5.86 -7.07
N VAL A 193 7.53 -4.57 -7.05
CA VAL A 193 6.19 -4.07 -7.45
C VAL A 193 5.96 -4.31 -8.93
N TRP A 194 6.96 -4.04 -9.77
CA TRP A 194 6.90 -4.31 -11.21
C TRP A 194 6.67 -5.81 -11.51
N LEU A 195 7.41 -6.69 -10.85
CA LEU A 195 7.22 -8.14 -10.98
C LEU A 195 5.88 -8.62 -10.41
N SER A 196 5.36 -8.00 -9.34
CA SER A 196 4.02 -8.33 -8.83
C SER A 196 2.91 -8.03 -9.86
N ALA A 197 3.07 -6.97 -10.66
CA ALA A 197 2.16 -6.69 -11.77
C ALA A 197 2.26 -7.77 -12.86
N ALA A 198 3.46 -8.23 -13.18
CA ALA A 198 3.66 -9.31 -14.14
C ALA A 198 2.97 -10.61 -13.69
N VAL A 199 3.07 -10.97 -12.39
CA VAL A 199 2.35 -12.10 -11.78
C VAL A 199 0.84 -11.93 -11.89
N GLY A 200 0.33 -10.70 -11.69
CA GLY A 200 -1.08 -10.38 -11.86
C GLY A 200 -1.56 -10.56 -13.30
N ALA A 201 -0.80 -10.04 -14.27
CA ALA A 201 -1.10 -10.19 -15.70
C ALA A 201 -1.06 -11.66 -16.15
N SER A 202 -0.04 -12.43 -15.75
CA SER A 202 0.03 -13.86 -16.08
C SER A 202 -1.13 -14.65 -15.46
N SER A 203 -1.53 -14.32 -14.23
CA SER A 203 -2.71 -14.92 -13.58
C SER A 203 -4.00 -14.58 -14.33
N GLY A 204 -4.18 -13.32 -14.75
CA GLY A 204 -5.33 -12.88 -15.56
C GLY A 204 -5.42 -13.60 -16.92
N GLY A 205 -4.26 -13.91 -17.51
CA GLY A 205 -4.15 -14.74 -18.71
C GLY A 205 -4.40 -16.24 -18.49
N GLY A 206 -4.60 -16.69 -17.24
CA GLY A 206 -4.78 -18.10 -16.91
C GLY A 206 -3.47 -18.90 -16.81
N LEU A 207 -2.31 -18.23 -16.84
CA LEU A 207 -0.98 -18.85 -16.75
C LEU A 207 -0.58 -19.08 -15.27
N TYR A 208 -1.30 -19.96 -14.58
CA TYR A 208 -1.14 -20.20 -13.14
C TYR A 208 0.26 -20.70 -12.75
N TRP A 209 0.81 -21.64 -13.52
CA TRP A 209 2.15 -22.20 -13.26
C TRP A 209 3.25 -21.15 -13.37
N ILE A 210 3.21 -20.32 -14.43
CA ILE A 210 4.18 -19.23 -14.61
C ILE A 210 4.08 -18.27 -13.43
N SER A 211 2.86 -17.87 -13.06
CA SER A 211 2.60 -16.98 -11.93
C SER A 211 3.14 -17.54 -10.61
N PHE A 212 2.96 -18.84 -10.38
CA PHE A 212 3.48 -19.55 -9.20
C PHE A 212 5.00 -19.59 -9.16
N PHE A 213 5.66 -20.05 -10.24
CA PHE A 213 7.12 -20.12 -10.31
C PHE A 213 7.77 -18.74 -10.22
N SER A 214 7.21 -17.73 -10.89
CA SER A 214 7.67 -16.35 -10.76
C SER A 214 7.57 -15.84 -9.33
N THR A 215 6.45 -16.10 -8.65
CA THR A 215 6.27 -15.72 -7.23
C THR A 215 7.31 -16.38 -6.33
N LEU A 216 7.54 -17.69 -6.50
CA LEU A 216 8.56 -18.42 -5.75
C LEU A 216 9.96 -17.86 -6.02
N ALA A 217 10.32 -17.64 -7.28
CA ALA A 217 11.61 -17.07 -7.65
C ALA A 217 11.81 -15.68 -7.04
N ILE A 218 10.78 -14.82 -7.09
CA ILE A 218 10.83 -13.49 -6.47
C ILE A 218 11.09 -13.60 -4.97
N ILE A 219 10.35 -14.45 -4.26
CA ILE A 219 10.52 -14.64 -2.81
C ILE A 219 11.94 -15.13 -2.49
N LEU A 220 12.45 -16.12 -3.23
CA LEU A 220 13.80 -16.65 -3.03
C LEU A 220 14.88 -15.58 -3.29
N ILE A 221 14.75 -14.82 -4.38
CA ILE A 221 15.67 -13.72 -4.71
C ILE A 221 15.63 -12.65 -3.62
N LEU A 222 14.45 -12.30 -3.10
CA LEU A 222 14.32 -11.31 -2.04
C LEU A 222 14.84 -11.81 -0.70
N ARG A 223 14.70 -13.11 -0.40
CA ARG A 223 15.15 -13.72 0.84
C ARG A 223 16.66 -13.85 0.91
N PHE A 224 17.27 -14.37 -0.17
CA PHE A 224 18.69 -14.72 -0.24
C PHE A 224 19.54 -13.69 -0.97
N GLY A 225 18.93 -12.70 -1.62
CA GLY A 225 19.66 -11.64 -2.30
C GLY A 225 20.54 -10.84 -1.33
N PRO A 226 21.75 -10.41 -1.75
CA PRO A 226 22.59 -9.55 -0.94
C PRO A 226 21.79 -8.33 -0.50
N ARG A 227 21.67 -8.13 0.81
CA ARG A 227 21.18 -6.85 1.32
C ARG A 227 22.26 -5.84 0.97
N SER A 228 21.87 -4.72 0.36
CA SER A 228 22.71 -3.53 0.39
C SER A 228 22.84 -3.17 1.88
N SER A 229 23.81 -3.76 2.55
CA SER A 229 24.38 -3.20 3.74
C SER A 229 24.84 -1.81 3.31
N GLY A 230 24.39 -0.77 3.99
CA GLY A 230 25.34 0.32 4.21
C GLY A 230 26.60 -0.36 4.74
N MET A 231 27.77 -0.01 4.23
CA MET A 231 29.01 -0.35 4.91
C MET A 231 28.83 0.14 6.35
N ASP A 232 28.61 -0.79 7.27
CA ASP A 232 28.76 -0.52 8.68
C ASP A 232 30.26 -0.27 8.85
N GLU A 233 30.67 1.00 8.79
CA GLU A 233 31.91 1.38 9.44
C GLU A 233 31.65 1.30 10.93
N ASP A 234 32.26 0.28 11.54
CA ASP A 234 32.51 0.19 12.97
C ASP A 234 33.13 1.51 13.47
N GLY A 235 32.29 2.38 14.02
CA GLY A 235 32.68 3.58 14.77
C GLY A 235 31.77 3.71 15.99
N PRO A 236 32.29 4.04 17.19
CA PRO A 236 31.55 3.86 18.42
C PRO A 236 30.36 4.82 18.50
N GLY A 237 29.15 4.25 18.45
CA GLY A 237 27.92 4.78 19.05
C GLY A 237 27.56 6.23 18.73
N HIS A 238 27.09 6.52 17.51
CA HIS A 238 26.31 7.73 17.28
C HIS A 238 24.81 7.39 17.20
N THR A 239 24.15 7.50 18.35
CA THR A 239 22.69 7.46 18.45
C THR A 239 22.12 8.58 17.58
N ILE A 240 21.44 8.24 16.48
CA ILE A 240 20.71 9.21 15.67
C ILE A 240 19.50 9.67 16.50
N LYS A 241 19.58 10.87 17.08
CA LYS A 241 18.41 11.53 17.66
C LYS A 241 17.48 11.91 16.51
N HIS A 242 16.30 11.30 16.47
CA HIS A 242 15.22 11.69 15.58
C HIS A 242 14.82 13.16 15.89
N PRO A 243 14.66 14.06 14.91
CA PRO A 243 14.27 15.47 15.13
C PRO A 243 12.87 15.68 15.72
N TYR A 244 12.17 14.61 16.09
CA TYR A 244 10.80 14.63 16.60
C TYR A 244 10.70 14.37 18.11
N ASP A 245 11.82 14.11 18.80
CA ASP A 245 11.84 13.76 20.23
C ASP A 245 12.38 14.86 21.16
N GLU A 246 12.42 16.12 20.72
CA GLU A 246 12.93 17.25 21.53
C GLU A 246 11.87 17.86 22.47
N ASN A 247 10.87 17.09 22.91
CA ASN A 247 9.87 17.54 23.88
C ASN A 247 9.72 16.62 25.09
N ARG A 248 10.75 15.83 25.42
CA ARG A 248 10.78 15.05 26.66
C ARG A 248 11.91 15.53 27.58
N SER A 249 11.48 16.20 28.66
CA SER A 249 12.23 16.59 29.86
C SER A 249 13.45 17.50 29.66
N ILE A 250 13.21 18.82 29.58
CA ILE A 250 14.18 19.81 30.08
C ILE A 250 14.17 19.73 31.60
N SER A 251 14.90 18.75 32.14
CA SER A 251 15.46 18.86 33.48
C SER A 251 16.78 19.61 33.29
N ALA A 252 16.82 20.88 33.70
CA ALA A 252 18.04 21.68 33.64
C ALA A 252 19.14 20.94 34.42
N THR A 253 20.11 20.38 33.71
CA THR A 253 21.31 19.78 34.30
C THR A 253 22.22 20.89 34.80
N ASP A 254 22.86 20.68 35.96
CA ASP A 254 23.76 21.63 36.63
C ASP A 254 24.86 22.22 35.72
N SER A 255 25.16 21.56 34.60
CA SER A 255 26.09 22.06 33.57
C SER A 255 25.65 23.40 32.95
N ASP A 256 24.35 23.63 32.75
CA ASP A 256 23.85 24.89 32.17
C ASP A 256 23.85 26.04 33.19
N ARG A 257 23.71 25.73 34.49
CA ARG A 257 23.81 26.73 35.57
C ARG A 257 25.24 27.24 35.75
N ASN A 258 26.20 26.32 35.67
CA ASN A 258 27.63 26.66 35.80
C ASN A 258 28.12 27.50 34.61
N ALA A 259 27.67 27.20 33.38
CA ALA A 259 28.00 28.00 32.20
C ALA A 259 27.41 29.41 32.23
N LEU A 260 26.19 29.57 32.77
CA LEU A 260 25.59 30.90 32.95
C LEU A 260 26.32 31.71 34.02
N GLN A 261 26.76 31.10 35.13
CA GLN A 261 27.53 31.77 36.18
C GLN A 261 28.88 32.31 35.69
N GLU A 262 29.52 31.63 34.74
CA GLU A 262 30.83 32.04 34.20
C GLU A 262 30.72 33.24 33.23
N ILE A 263 29.60 33.40 32.54
CA ILE A 263 29.37 34.45 31.53
C ILE A 263 28.67 35.69 32.15
N THR A 264 27.96 35.53 33.27
CA THR A 264 27.25 36.62 33.98
C THR A 264 28.10 37.87 34.29
N PRO A 265 29.39 37.79 34.71
CA PRO A 265 30.18 38.99 34.97
C PRO A 265 30.60 39.79 33.73
N LEU A 266 30.41 39.25 32.51
CA LEU A 266 30.78 39.90 31.24
C LEU A 266 29.62 40.61 30.55
N LEU A 267 28.39 40.49 31.05
CA LEU A 267 27.22 41.13 30.47
C LEU A 267 26.98 42.54 31.02
N ARG A 268 26.62 43.46 30.12
CA ARG A 268 26.11 44.80 30.48
C ARG A 268 24.86 44.66 31.37
N PRO A 269 24.66 45.49 32.40
CA PRO A 269 23.55 45.38 33.36
C PRO A 269 22.16 45.42 32.71
N GLU A 270 22.02 46.09 31.56
CA GLU A 270 20.77 46.15 30.78
C GLU A 270 20.34 44.77 30.25
N VAL A 271 21.31 43.92 29.88
CA VAL A 271 21.03 42.58 29.35
C VAL A 271 20.70 41.61 30.49
N ILE A 272 21.27 41.81 31.67
CA ILE A 272 20.92 41.03 32.86
C ILE A 272 19.46 41.30 33.27
N GLN A 273 19.01 42.56 33.21
CA GLN A 273 17.62 42.90 33.50
C GLN A 273 16.62 42.31 32.49
N SER A 274 16.95 42.27 31.20
CA SER A 274 16.06 41.70 30.18
C SER A 274 15.94 40.18 30.33
N LEU A 275 17.04 39.50 30.64
CA LEU A 275 17.04 38.06 30.90
C LEU A 275 16.25 37.72 32.17
N ASP A 276 16.37 38.52 33.23
CA ASP A 276 15.63 38.31 34.48
C ASP A 276 14.12 38.56 34.31
N GLN A 277 13.73 39.53 33.48
CA GLN A 277 12.33 39.73 33.10
C GLN A 277 11.78 38.55 32.29
N GLU A 278 12.55 38.02 31.33
CA GLU A 278 12.15 36.90 30.50
C GLU A 278 12.00 35.61 31.33
N GLN A 279 12.85 35.40 32.33
CA GLN A 279 12.73 34.29 33.27
C GLN A 279 11.48 34.41 34.15
N LYS A 280 11.21 35.60 34.72
CA LYS A 280 9.99 35.85 35.51
C LYS A 280 8.72 35.65 34.69
N GLU A 281 8.73 36.03 33.41
CA GLU A 281 7.58 35.80 32.52
C GLU A 281 7.38 34.31 32.21
N LYS A 282 8.46 33.55 32.00
CA LYS A 282 8.42 32.09 31.82
C LYS A 282 7.90 31.36 33.07
N GLU A 283 8.30 31.78 34.26
CA GLU A 283 7.77 31.23 35.52
C GLU A 283 6.29 31.56 35.73
N LYS A 284 5.87 32.81 35.46
CA LYS A 284 4.46 33.20 35.53
C LYS A 284 3.60 32.36 34.57
N ARG A 285 4.08 32.08 33.36
CA ARG A 285 3.42 31.20 32.38
C ARG A 285 3.38 29.73 32.84
N ARG A 286 4.39 29.24 33.57
CA ARG A 286 4.40 27.89 34.16
C ARG A 286 3.39 27.76 35.29
N SER A 287 3.34 28.73 36.20
CA SER A 287 2.37 28.77 37.30
C SER A 287 0.93 28.82 36.79
N HIS A 288 0.66 29.63 35.75
CA HIS A 288 -0.67 29.65 35.12
C HIS A 288 -1.04 28.31 34.47
N ARG A 289 -0.07 27.61 33.89
CA ARG A 289 -0.29 26.31 33.24
C ARG A 289 -0.45 25.16 34.24
N SER A 290 0.11 25.26 35.45
CA SER A 290 -0.10 24.26 36.51
C SER A 290 -1.48 24.40 37.18
N VAL A 291 -1.98 25.63 37.34
CA VAL A 291 -3.34 25.89 37.88
C VAL A 291 -4.43 25.36 36.94
N LEU A 292 -4.23 25.46 35.61
CA LEU A 292 -5.16 24.93 34.61
C LEU A 292 -5.18 23.39 34.53
N ARG A 293 -4.25 22.71 35.21
CA ARG A 293 -4.11 21.24 35.17
C ARG A 293 -4.73 20.55 36.39
N THR A 294 -5.14 21.30 37.41
CA THR A 294 -5.73 20.77 38.65
C THR A 294 -7.27 20.82 38.68
N ASP A 295 -7.92 21.45 37.69
CA ASP A 295 -9.39 21.61 37.63
C ASP A 295 -10.07 20.76 36.52
N THR A 296 -9.44 19.67 36.08
CA THR A 296 -10.04 18.66 35.17
C THR A 296 -9.65 17.26 35.61
#